data_AF-A0A6A4H0U6-F1
#
_entry.id   AF-A0A6A4H0U6-F1
#
_cell.length_a   1.000
_cell.length_b   1.000
_cell.length_c   1.000
_cell.angle_alpha   90.00
_cell.angle_beta   90.00
_cell.angle_gamma   90.00
#
_symmetry.space_group_name_H-M   'P 1'
#
loop_
_entity.id
_entity.type
_entity.pdbx_description
1 polymer ?
#
loop_
_entity_poly.entity_id
_entity_poly.type
_entity_poly.pdbx_seq_one_letter_code
_entity_poly.pdbx_strand_id
1 'polypeptide(L)'
;MAKTWLDLSKNQRKTLKKLFRLPENVSILPDTDATVLQMLQQALPPITPTKLAISYKQFFSNEEPVAMNPLYLDQIRRFPLPPATDIPKLEALARDMAANGARSVKYAHVAGKLTRFPLWIVPLWSKILLHRQKHQIPWIGVDKWLTQLTQSKHHASFDNVIKSTYMWMGMVPWSLKKSGFDDAQPVHELWRLLGGNWFSGTIVDNTLTVLRASIEQTGEEGKKFLVKSVDLSGKIIEAAMDIEQYNSHSEWHWLREIGEQVFQQGKVLLTVVHLGKLPAQGEAEGIDHWAPLVVDGEPVSTALW
;
A
#
# COMPACT_ATOMS: atom_id res chain seq x y z
N MET A 1 16.60 20.14 -33.86
CA MET A 1 16.21 20.12 -32.44
C MET A 1 15.58 18.77 -32.13
N ALA A 2 15.84 18.19 -30.95
CA ALA A 2 15.14 16.98 -30.51
C ALA A 2 13.68 17.37 -30.19
N LYS A 3 12.72 16.55 -30.63
CA LYS A 3 11.30 16.77 -30.33
C LYS A 3 11.01 16.26 -28.92
N THR A 4 10.29 17.04 -28.12
CA THR A 4 9.74 16.57 -26.85
C THR A 4 8.35 15.97 -27.07
N TRP A 5 7.87 15.19 -26.11
CA TRP A 5 6.50 14.67 -26.08
C TRP A 5 5.45 15.79 -26.22
N LEU A 6 5.75 16.97 -25.68
CA LEU A 6 4.87 18.13 -25.72
C LEU A 6 4.79 18.77 -27.11
N ASP A 7 5.79 18.55 -27.96
CA ASP A 7 5.79 19.08 -29.34
C ASP A 7 4.91 18.25 -30.29
N LEU A 8 4.48 17.06 -29.86
CA LEU A 8 3.65 16.16 -30.66
C LEU A 8 2.17 16.57 -30.66
N SER A 9 1.51 16.38 -31.79
CA SER A 9 0.05 16.49 -31.92
C SER A 9 -0.68 15.44 -31.06
N LYS A 10 -1.95 15.71 -30.73
CA LYS A 10 -2.81 14.78 -29.97
C LYS A 10 -2.88 13.38 -30.59
N ASN A 11 -2.94 13.29 -31.93
CA ASN A 11 -2.98 12.02 -32.65
C ASN A 11 -1.65 11.26 -32.56
N GLN A 12 -0.51 11.95 -32.71
CA GLN A 12 0.82 11.34 -32.54
C GLN A 12 1.00 10.81 -31.11
N ARG A 13 0.62 11.59 -30.09
CA ARG A 13 0.64 11.14 -28.69
C ARG A 13 -0.25 9.92 -28.47
N LYS A 14 -1.46 9.89 -29.05
CA LYS A 14 -2.38 8.74 -28.95
C LYS A 14 -1.77 7.47 -29.57
N THR A 15 -1.12 7.60 -30.73
CA THR A 15 -0.45 6.47 -31.40
C THR A 15 0.74 5.97 -30.57
N LEU A 16 1.63 6.86 -30.13
CA LEU A 16 2.81 6.48 -29.34
C LEU A 16 2.43 5.87 -27.98
N LYS A 17 1.36 6.35 -27.32
CA LYS A 17 0.86 5.74 -26.07
C LYS A 17 0.58 4.25 -26.22
N LYS A 18 0.15 3.78 -27.39
CA LYS A 18 -0.11 2.34 -27.64
C LYS A 18 1.16 1.50 -27.53
N LEU A 19 2.33 2.05 -27.86
CA LEU A 19 3.63 1.35 -27.77
C LEU A 19 4.03 1.01 -26.34
N PHE A 20 3.46 1.73 -25.36
CA PHE A 20 3.72 1.56 -23.94
C PHE A 20 2.64 0.75 -23.21
N ARG A 21 1.59 0.29 -23.90
CA ARG A 21 0.57 -0.57 -23.30
C ARG A 21 1.14 -1.98 -23.15
N LEU A 22 1.17 -2.48 -21.92
CA LEU A 22 1.54 -3.86 -21.63
C LEU A 22 0.52 -4.82 -22.29
N PRO A 23 0.95 -5.81 -23.08
CA PRO A 23 0.03 -6.81 -23.65
C PRO A 23 -0.62 -7.66 -22.55
N GLU A 24 -1.88 -8.04 -22.75
CA GLU A 24 -2.68 -8.79 -21.75
C GLU A 24 -2.16 -10.21 -21.51
N ASN A 25 -1.47 -10.79 -22.50
CA ASN A 25 -0.86 -12.12 -22.41
C ASN A 25 0.49 -12.14 -21.68
N VAL A 26 1.00 -10.98 -21.23
CA VAL A 26 2.28 -10.89 -20.50
C VAL A 26 2.00 -10.93 -19.00
N SER A 27 2.04 -12.13 -18.43
CA SER A 27 1.97 -12.34 -16.97
C SER A 27 3.36 -12.53 -16.38
N ILE A 28 3.86 -11.49 -15.70
CA ILE A 28 5.14 -11.48 -14.96
C ILE A 28 4.91 -11.22 -13.47
N LEU A 29 3.84 -10.51 -13.13
CA LEU A 29 3.41 -10.31 -11.75
C LEU A 29 2.57 -11.50 -11.27
N PRO A 30 2.44 -11.71 -9.96
CA PRO A 30 1.49 -12.67 -9.41
C PRO A 30 0.08 -12.40 -9.90
N ASP A 31 -0.65 -13.49 -10.17
CA ASP A 31 -2.07 -13.43 -10.48
C ASP A 31 -2.82 -12.77 -9.31
N THR A 32 -3.90 -12.04 -9.59
CA THR A 32 -4.77 -11.46 -8.56
C THR A 32 -5.35 -12.53 -7.64
N ASP A 33 -5.57 -13.73 -8.17
CA ASP A 33 -6.10 -14.87 -7.40
C ASP A 33 -5.01 -15.66 -6.65
N ALA A 34 -3.73 -15.32 -6.86
CA ALA A 34 -2.64 -15.95 -6.13
C ALA A 34 -2.76 -15.65 -4.63
N THR A 35 -2.41 -16.62 -3.79
CA THR A 35 -2.39 -16.43 -2.34
C THR A 35 -1.22 -15.55 -1.91
N VAL A 36 -1.25 -15.03 -0.68
CA VAL A 36 -0.12 -14.24 -0.14
C VAL A 36 1.19 -15.03 -0.20
N LEU A 37 1.17 -16.33 0.15
CA LEU A 37 2.36 -17.17 0.02
C LEU A 37 2.82 -17.38 -1.43
N GLN A 38 1.90 -17.61 -2.37
CA GLN A 38 2.26 -17.74 -3.79
C GLN A 38 2.85 -16.43 -4.35
N MET A 39 2.28 -15.28 -3.97
CA MET A 39 2.80 -13.96 -4.32
C MET A 39 4.24 -13.77 -3.82
N LEU A 40 4.57 -14.27 -2.62
CA LEU A 40 5.92 -14.23 -2.05
C LEU A 40 6.90 -15.18 -2.74
N GLN A 41 6.44 -16.37 -3.09
CA GLN A 41 7.26 -17.41 -3.75
C GLN A 41 7.55 -17.08 -5.22
N GLN A 42 6.76 -16.21 -5.84
CA GLN A 42 6.99 -15.80 -7.22
C GLN A 42 8.27 -14.99 -7.37
N ALA A 43 9.23 -15.58 -8.07
CA ALA A 43 10.48 -14.92 -8.41
C ALA A 43 10.23 -13.74 -9.35
N LEU A 44 10.41 -12.52 -8.83
CA LEU A 44 10.45 -11.30 -9.63
C LEU A 44 11.89 -10.98 -10.05
N PRO A 45 12.10 -10.33 -11.21
CA PRO A 45 13.45 -10.02 -11.67
C PRO A 45 14.25 -9.20 -10.64
N PRO A 46 15.53 -9.51 -10.39
CA PRO A 46 16.33 -8.79 -9.39
C PRO A 46 16.48 -7.31 -9.75
N ILE A 47 16.79 -6.43 -8.80
CA ILE A 47 17.09 -5.01 -9.09
C ILE A 47 18.61 -4.82 -9.06
N THR A 48 19.17 -4.14 -10.06
CA THR A 48 20.59 -3.75 -10.03
C THR A 48 20.85 -2.79 -8.85
N PRO A 49 21.82 -3.09 -7.95
CA PRO A 49 22.00 -2.34 -6.71
C PRO A 49 22.64 -0.96 -6.92
N THR A 50 23.49 -0.81 -7.95
CA THR A 50 24.33 0.38 -8.13
C THR A 50 23.78 1.27 -9.23
N LYS A 51 23.86 2.60 -9.02
CA LYS A 51 23.59 3.59 -10.06
C LYS A 51 24.42 3.30 -11.30
N LEU A 52 23.79 3.36 -12.45
CA LEU A 52 24.45 3.05 -13.71
C LEU A 52 25.35 4.22 -14.12
N ALA A 53 26.61 3.93 -14.46
CA ALA A 53 27.49 4.86 -15.17
C ALA A 53 27.19 4.89 -16.68
N ILE A 54 25.91 4.78 -17.05
CA ILE A 54 25.43 4.59 -18.42
C ILE A 54 24.40 5.67 -18.71
N SER A 55 24.50 6.29 -19.88
CA SER A 55 23.50 7.28 -20.32
C SER A 55 22.15 6.61 -20.56
N TYR A 56 21.07 7.18 -20.01
CA TYR A 56 19.71 6.66 -20.20
C TYR A 56 19.31 6.53 -21.68
N LYS A 57 19.89 7.35 -22.57
CA LYS A 57 19.65 7.24 -24.02
C LYS A 57 20.10 5.90 -24.60
N GLN A 58 21.10 5.24 -24.01
CA GLN A 58 21.61 3.94 -24.48
C GLN A 58 20.63 2.79 -24.25
N PHE A 59 19.62 2.98 -23.40
CA PHE A 59 18.52 2.04 -23.27
C PHE A 59 17.62 2.03 -24.50
N PHE A 60 17.62 3.06 -25.33
CA PHE A 60 16.68 3.18 -26.45
C PHE A 60 17.37 2.93 -27.77
N SER A 61 16.64 2.37 -28.73
CA SER A 61 17.16 2.12 -30.08
C SER A 61 16.09 2.40 -31.13
N ASN A 62 16.53 2.94 -32.27
CA ASN A 62 15.69 3.21 -33.44
C ASN A 62 15.38 1.94 -34.26
N GLU A 63 16.01 0.82 -33.90
CA GLU A 63 15.79 -0.47 -34.54
C GLU A 63 14.56 -1.17 -33.98
N GLU A 64 13.90 -1.99 -34.79
CA GLU A 64 12.71 -2.75 -34.36
C GLU A 64 13.03 -3.76 -33.25
N PRO A 65 12.08 -3.98 -32.31
CA PRO A 65 12.22 -5.01 -31.31
C PRO A 65 12.19 -6.41 -31.94
N VAL A 66 12.80 -7.38 -31.27
CA VAL A 66 12.63 -8.79 -31.63
C VAL A 66 11.17 -9.21 -31.42
N ALA A 67 10.67 -10.10 -32.28
CA ALA A 67 9.34 -10.66 -32.12
C ALA A 67 9.22 -11.37 -30.77
N MET A 68 8.21 -11.01 -29.98
CA MET A 68 8.02 -11.56 -28.64
C MET A 68 7.66 -13.05 -28.71
N ASN A 69 8.36 -13.87 -27.97
CA ASN A 69 8.12 -15.32 -27.86
C ASN A 69 8.39 -15.78 -26.41
N PRO A 70 8.05 -17.04 -26.06
CA PRO A 70 8.25 -17.54 -24.69
C PRO A 70 9.69 -17.44 -24.19
N LEU A 71 10.69 -17.64 -25.06
CA LEU A 71 12.10 -17.52 -24.71
C LEU A 71 12.46 -16.09 -24.26
N TYR A 72 11.99 -15.07 -24.98
CA TYR A 72 12.24 -13.67 -24.62
C TYR A 72 11.46 -13.23 -23.38
N LEU A 73 10.25 -13.76 -23.15
CA LEU A 73 9.53 -13.53 -21.89
C LEU A 73 10.29 -14.11 -20.71
N ASP A 74 10.84 -15.31 -20.85
CA ASP A 74 11.66 -15.93 -19.82
C ASP A 74 13.00 -15.19 -19.60
N GLN A 75 13.58 -14.57 -20.64
CA GLN A 75 14.69 -13.64 -20.47
C GLN A 75 14.29 -12.41 -19.66
N ILE A 76 13.16 -11.78 -19.96
CA ILE A 76 12.66 -10.59 -19.23
C ILE A 76 12.45 -10.91 -17.74
N ARG A 77 11.97 -12.12 -17.41
CA ARG A 77 11.79 -12.57 -16.01
C ARG A 77 13.10 -12.71 -15.25
N ARG A 78 14.20 -13.03 -15.96
CA ARG A 78 15.52 -13.28 -15.36
C ARG A 78 16.43 -12.06 -15.36
N PHE A 79 16.26 -11.14 -16.31
CA PHE A 79 17.11 -9.97 -16.42
C PHE A 79 16.89 -8.99 -15.27
N PRO A 80 17.97 -8.46 -14.65
CA PRO A 80 17.80 -7.50 -13.59
C PRO A 80 17.11 -6.24 -14.11
N LEU A 81 16.22 -5.67 -13.31
CA LEU A 81 15.69 -4.33 -13.51
C LEU A 81 16.81 -3.29 -13.35
N PRO A 82 16.72 -2.15 -14.05
CA PRO A 82 17.57 -0.99 -13.73
C PRO A 82 17.43 -0.59 -12.25
N PRO A 83 18.36 0.20 -11.70
CA PRO A 83 18.24 0.71 -10.34
C PRO A 83 16.90 1.40 -10.10
N ALA A 84 16.32 1.21 -8.91
CA ALA A 84 15.00 1.74 -8.56
C ALA A 84 14.89 3.26 -8.78
N THR A 85 15.98 4.00 -8.55
CA THR A 85 16.08 5.46 -8.75
C THR A 85 16.17 5.89 -10.21
N ASP A 86 16.45 4.96 -11.13
CA ASP A 86 16.60 5.20 -12.56
C ASP A 86 15.34 4.86 -13.34
N ILE A 87 14.52 3.89 -12.87
CA ILE A 87 13.27 3.48 -13.52
C ILE A 87 12.32 4.66 -13.78
N PRO A 88 12.00 5.55 -12.80
CA PRO A 88 11.12 6.70 -13.06
C PRO A 88 11.68 7.68 -14.11
N LYS A 89 13.02 7.83 -14.16
CA LYS A 89 13.68 8.70 -15.14
C LYS A 89 13.64 8.11 -16.54
N LEU A 90 13.85 6.80 -16.65
CA LEU A 90 13.69 6.05 -17.89
C LEU A 90 12.24 6.12 -18.40
N GLU A 91 11.26 6.00 -17.50
CA GLU A 91 9.84 6.13 -17.85
C GLU A 91 9.49 7.54 -18.35
N ALA A 92 9.98 8.58 -17.67
CA ALA A 92 9.81 9.96 -18.12
C ALA A 92 10.45 10.20 -19.50
N LEU A 93 11.68 9.72 -19.70
CA LEU A 93 12.44 9.89 -20.95
C LEU A 93 11.86 9.05 -22.11
N ALA A 94 11.23 7.91 -21.84
CA ALA A 94 10.81 6.97 -22.87
C ALA A 94 9.87 7.59 -23.92
N ARG A 95 8.98 8.50 -23.50
CA ARG A 95 8.05 9.18 -24.39
C ARG A 95 8.76 10.13 -25.35
N ASP A 96 9.76 10.87 -24.85
CA ASP A 96 10.58 11.75 -25.68
C ASP A 96 11.44 10.92 -26.64
N MET A 97 12.00 9.80 -26.19
CA MET A 97 12.80 8.93 -27.06
C MET A 97 11.95 8.33 -28.18
N ALA A 98 10.72 7.90 -27.90
CA ALA A 98 9.78 7.44 -28.92
C ALA A 98 9.39 8.58 -29.90
N ALA A 99 9.20 9.81 -29.40
CA ALA A 99 8.96 10.99 -30.24
C ALA A 99 10.13 11.29 -31.20
N ASN A 100 11.35 10.92 -30.80
CA ASN A 100 12.58 11.04 -31.57
C ASN A 100 12.94 9.77 -32.38
N GLY A 101 11.99 8.83 -32.53
CA GLY A 101 12.14 7.68 -33.43
C GLY A 101 12.66 6.39 -32.79
N ALA A 102 12.82 6.34 -31.46
CA ALA A 102 13.09 5.07 -30.79
C ALA A 102 11.91 4.11 -30.98
N ARG A 103 12.22 2.86 -31.34
CA ARG A 103 11.24 1.79 -31.59
C ARG A 103 11.35 0.63 -30.61
N SER A 104 12.49 0.51 -29.95
CA SER A 104 12.79 -0.56 -29.00
C SER A 104 13.60 -0.08 -27.79
N VAL A 105 13.63 -0.91 -26.75
CA VAL A 105 14.45 -0.74 -25.55
C VAL A 105 15.43 -1.91 -25.40
N LYS A 106 16.62 -1.63 -24.88
CA LYS A 106 17.69 -2.58 -24.59
C LYS A 106 17.95 -2.57 -23.09
N TYR A 107 18.37 -3.70 -22.53
CA TYR A 107 18.89 -3.77 -21.17
C TYR A 107 20.35 -3.30 -21.16
N ALA A 108 20.57 -2.00 -21.34
CA ALA A 108 21.90 -1.42 -21.52
C ALA A 108 22.84 -1.66 -20.32
N HIS A 109 22.27 -1.93 -19.14
CA HIS A 109 22.99 -2.26 -17.91
C HIS A 109 23.36 -3.74 -17.75
N VAL A 110 22.90 -4.61 -18.64
CA VAL A 110 23.23 -6.04 -18.63
C VAL A 110 24.34 -6.28 -19.64
N ALA A 111 25.44 -6.89 -19.18
CA ALA A 111 26.57 -7.22 -20.05
C ALA A 111 26.16 -8.26 -21.13
N GLY A 112 26.73 -8.14 -22.33
CA GLY A 112 26.55 -9.09 -23.42
C GLY A 112 25.66 -8.57 -24.55
N LYS A 113 25.01 -9.50 -25.27
CA LYS A 113 24.24 -9.17 -26.47
C LYS A 113 22.97 -8.40 -26.10
N LEU A 114 22.89 -7.16 -26.56
CA LEU A 114 21.77 -6.24 -26.29
C LEU A 114 20.54 -6.59 -27.13
N THR A 115 19.77 -7.59 -26.69
CA THR A 115 18.44 -7.88 -27.24
C THR A 115 17.55 -6.63 -27.19
N ARG A 116 16.84 -6.38 -28.29
CA ARG A 116 15.92 -5.25 -28.46
C ARG A 116 14.51 -5.70 -28.10
N PHE A 117 13.96 -5.18 -27.02
CA PHE A 117 12.59 -5.48 -26.60
C PHE A 117 11.64 -4.34 -26.92
N PRO A 118 10.32 -4.58 -26.95
CA PRO A 118 9.33 -3.52 -27.15
C PRO A 118 9.38 -2.43 -26.07
N LEU A 119 8.97 -1.21 -26.41
CA LEU A 119 8.98 -0.06 -25.50
C LEU A 119 8.11 -0.23 -24.25
N TRP A 120 7.09 -1.10 -24.27
CA TRP A 120 6.26 -1.41 -23.09
C TRP A 120 7.02 -2.07 -21.94
N ILE A 121 8.26 -2.52 -22.16
CA ILE A 121 9.13 -3.02 -21.10
C ILE A 121 9.47 -1.95 -20.06
N VAL A 122 9.55 -0.67 -20.47
CA VAL A 122 9.82 0.43 -19.53
C VAL A 122 8.72 0.56 -18.46
N PRO A 123 7.42 0.70 -18.81
CA PRO A 123 6.36 0.69 -17.80
C PRO A 123 6.20 -0.66 -17.08
N LEU A 124 6.61 -1.78 -17.69
CA LEU A 124 6.67 -3.05 -16.96
C LEU A 124 7.67 -2.99 -15.80
N TRP A 125 8.87 -2.44 -15.99
CA TRP A 125 9.85 -2.28 -14.91
C TRP A 125 9.26 -1.47 -13.74
N SER A 126 8.57 -0.39 -14.04
CA SER A 126 7.85 0.45 -13.07
C SER A 126 6.80 -0.35 -12.30
N LYS A 127 5.97 -1.14 -13.00
CA LYS A 127 4.98 -2.03 -12.38
C LYS A 127 5.60 -3.09 -11.47
N ILE A 128 6.69 -3.74 -11.89
CA ILE A 128 7.39 -4.75 -11.08
C ILE A 128 8.00 -4.11 -9.84
N LEU A 129 8.66 -2.96 -9.98
CA LEU A 129 9.23 -2.22 -8.86
C LEU A 129 8.14 -1.84 -7.85
N LEU A 130 7.04 -1.27 -8.33
CA LEU A 130 5.91 -0.86 -7.50
C LEU A 130 5.29 -2.05 -6.77
N HIS A 131 5.05 -3.16 -7.47
CA HIS A 131 4.49 -4.37 -6.88
C HIS A 131 5.42 -4.93 -5.79
N ARG A 132 6.73 -4.98 -6.07
CA ARG A 132 7.72 -5.41 -5.08
C ARG A 132 7.71 -4.53 -3.84
N GLN A 133 7.72 -3.21 -4.01
CA GLN A 133 7.76 -2.25 -2.91
C GLN A 133 6.48 -2.23 -2.08
N LYS A 134 5.32 -2.21 -2.74
CA LYS A 134 4.03 -2.08 -2.07
C LYS A 134 3.49 -3.39 -1.51
N HIS A 135 3.82 -4.52 -2.11
CA HIS A 135 3.18 -5.80 -1.79
C HIS A 135 4.18 -6.85 -1.31
N GLN A 136 5.26 -7.14 -2.06
CA GLN A 136 6.16 -8.23 -1.64
C GLN A 136 7.03 -7.87 -0.43
N ILE A 137 7.74 -6.74 -0.44
CA ILE A 137 8.71 -6.37 0.61
C ILE A 137 8.08 -6.37 2.01
N PRO A 138 6.90 -5.77 2.24
CA PRO A 138 6.30 -5.80 3.57
C PRO A 138 6.00 -7.22 4.05
N TRP A 139 5.47 -8.07 3.18
CA TRP A 139 5.17 -9.47 3.50
C TRP A 139 6.42 -10.35 3.65
N ILE A 140 7.52 -10.05 2.94
CA ILE A 140 8.83 -10.68 3.20
C ILE A 140 9.30 -10.34 4.62
N GLY A 141 9.07 -9.10 5.08
CA GLY A 141 9.35 -8.69 6.46
C GLY A 141 8.54 -9.51 7.48
N VAL A 142 7.26 -9.73 7.21
CA VAL A 142 6.38 -10.58 8.02
C VAL A 142 6.87 -12.02 8.05
N ASP A 143 7.20 -12.62 6.91
CA ASP A 143 7.69 -14.00 6.82
C ASP A 143 9.00 -14.20 7.60
N LYS A 144 9.92 -13.24 7.50
CA LYS A 144 11.15 -13.22 8.30
C LYS A 144 10.85 -13.15 9.80
N TRP A 145 9.91 -12.29 10.21
CA TRP A 145 9.50 -12.17 11.61
C TRP A 145 8.87 -13.47 12.14
N LEU A 146 7.97 -14.11 11.37
CA LEU A 146 7.38 -15.42 11.72
C LEU A 146 8.45 -16.51 11.85
N THR A 147 9.43 -16.53 10.95
CA THR A 147 10.56 -17.45 11.01
C THR A 147 11.38 -17.23 12.28
N GLN A 148 11.65 -15.98 12.65
CA GLN A 148 12.36 -15.64 13.88
C GLN A 148 11.57 -16.04 15.14
N LEU A 149 10.25 -15.85 15.15
CA LEU A 149 9.40 -16.30 16.27
C LEU A 149 9.45 -17.81 16.45
N THR A 150 9.47 -18.56 15.35
CA THR A 150 9.62 -20.03 15.35
C THR A 150 10.93 -20.48 15.99
N GLN A 151 12.00 -19.71 15.81
CA GLN A 151 13.32 -19.98 16.37
C GLN A 151 13.51 -19.44 17.80
N SER A 152 12.53 -18.69 18.32
CA SER A 152 12.64 -18.03 19.62
C SER A 152 12.39 -19.00 20.79
N LYS A 153 12.94 -18.68 21.97
CA LYS A 153 12.68 -19.42 23.22
C LYS A 153 11.20 -19.42 23.63
N HIS A 154 10.41 -18.49 23.11
CA HIS A 154 8.98 -18.34 23.37
C HIS A 154 8.10 -19.00 22.31
N HIS A 155 8.68 -19.80 21.40
CA HIS A 155 7.94 -20.43 20.30
C HIS A 155 6.66 -21.16 20.76
N ALA A 156 6.71 -21.89 21.88
CA ALA A 156 5.55 -22.62 22.40
C ALA A 156 4.33 -21.71 22.67
N SER A 157 4.55 -20.45 23.06
CA SER A 157 3.48 -19.48 23.31
C SER A 157 2.85 -18.93 22.02
N PHE A 158 3.57 -19.00 20.90
CA PHE A 158 3.16 -18.42 19.61
C PHE A 158 2.89 -19.47 18.53
N ASP A 159 3.15 -20.75 18.77
CA ASP A 159 3.10 -21.81 17.75
C ASP A 159 1.75 -21.84 17.01
N ASN A 160 0.64 -21.79 17.75
CA ASN A 160 -0.71 -21.74 17.16
C ASN A 160 -0.94 -20.48 16.29
N VAL A 161 -0.43 -19.32 16.72
CA VAL A 161 -0.57 -18.06 15.98
C VAL A 161 0.27 -18.11 14.70
N ILE A 162 1.50 -18.61 14.77
CA ILE A 162 2.40 -18.75 13.62
C ILE A 162 1.77 -19.70 12.59
N LYS A 163 1.34 -20.89 13.02
CA LYS A 163 0.68 -21.89 12.16
C LYS A 163 -0.57 -21.33 11.51
N SER A 164 -1.42 -20.67 12.29
CA SER A 164 -2.66 -20.07 11.77
C SER A 164 -2.38 -18.95 10.77
N THR A 165 -1.35 -18.15 11.00
CA THR A 165 -0.94 -17.06 10.11
C THR A 165 -0.43 -17.63 8.77
N TYR A 166 0.45 -18.62 8.79
CA TYR A 166 0.93 -19.27 7.56
C TYR A 166 -0.20 -19.97 6.80
N MET A 167 -1.10 -20.67 7.51
CA MET A 167 -2.28 -21.28 6.91
C MET A 167 -3.13 -20.23 6.19
N TRP A 168 -3.42 -19.11 6.84
CA TRP A 168 -4.18 -18.01 6.25
C TRP A 168 -3.47 -17.39 5.04
N MET A 169 -2.16 -17.13 5.13
CA MET A 169 -1.37 -16.61 4.01
C MET A 169 -1.37 -17.57 2.81
N GLY A 170 -1.52 -18.87 3.06
CA GLY A 170 -1.63 -19.92 2.05
C GLY A 170 -3.04 -20.10 1.46
N MET A 171 -4.06 -19.48 2.03
CA MET A 171 -5.46 -19.65 1.62
C MET A 171 -6.07 -18.38 0.99
N VAL A 172 -5.62 -17.19 1.39
CA VAL A 172 -6.28 -15.94 0.99
C VAL A 172 -5.56 -15.28 -0.19
N PRO A 173 -6.28 -14.93 -1.27
CA PRO A 173 -5.70 -14.18 -2.38
C PRO A 173 -5.17 -12.81 -1.94
N TRP A 174 -3.96 -12.44 -2.36
CA TRP A 174 -3.32 -11.20 -1.92
C TRP A 174 -4.07 -9.94 -2.38
N SER A 175 -4.81 -10.03 -3.48
CA SER A 175 -5.58 -8.91 -4.04
C SER A 175 -7.05 -8.89 -3.60
N LEU A 176 -7.51 -9.91 -2.87
CA LEU A 176 -8.89 -10.00 -2.41
C LEU A 176 -9.23 -8.77 -1.57
N LYS A 177 -10.37 -8.13 -1.83
CA LYS A 177 -10.86 -7.05 -0.97
C LYS A 177 -11.31 -7.63 0.36
N LYS A 178 -10.93 -6.96 1.46
CA LYS A 178 -11.42 -7.37 2.78
C LYS A 178 -12.94 -7.23 2.82
N SER A 179 -13.61 -8.16 3.50
CA SER A 179 -15.04 -8.08 3.80
C SER A 179 -15.23 -7.79 5.28
N GLY A 180 -16.35 -7.15 5.63
CA GLY A 180 -16.68 -6.80 7.02
C GLY A 180 -16.01 -5.53 7.55
N PHE A 181 -15.32 -4.77 6.69
CA PHE A 181 -14.73 -3.48 7.00
C PHE A 181 -15.25 -2.39 6.05
N ASP A 182 -15.26 -1.15 6.53
CA ASP A 182 -15.75 0.01 5.76
C ASP A 182 -14.76 0.44 4.66
N ASP A 183 -13.47 0.14 4.85
CA ASP A 183 -12.44 0.35 3.84
C ASP A 183 -12.46 -0.85 2.86
N ALA A 184 -12.69 -0.60 1.58
CA ALA A 184 -12.65 -1.66 0.56
C ALA A 184 -11.21 -2.05 0.18
N GLN A 185 -10.24 -1.92 1.11
CA GLN A 185 -8.83 -2.16 0.81
C GLN A 185 -8.56 -3.66 0.66
N PRO A 186 -7.53 -4.01 -0.11
CA PRO A 186 -7.14 -5.40 -0.32
C PRO A 186 -6.46 -6.01 0.92
N VAL A 187 -6.53 -7.35 0.98
CA VAL A 187 -5.96 -8.20 2.02
C VAL A 187 -4.46 -8.00 2.19
N HIS A 188 -3.72 -7.69 1.11
CA HIS A 188 -2.30 -7.46 1.26
C HIS A 188 -1.96 -6.29 2.18
N GLU A 189 -2.86 -5.35 2.50
CA GLU A 189 -2.58 -4.29 3.48
C GLU A 189 -2.52 -4.79 4.94
N LEU A 190 -2.96 -6.03 5.20
CA LEU A 190 -3.00 -6.61 6.55
C LEU A 190 -1.62 -6.97 7.13
N TRP A 191 -0.53 -6.90 6.34
CA TRP A 191 0.83 -7.10 6.87
C TRP A 191 1.14 -6.17 8.05
N ARG A 192 0.48 -5.01 8.11
CA ARG A 192 0.64 -4.01 9.18
C ARG A 192 0.20 -4.52 10.56
N LEU A 193 -0.68 -5.51 10.62
CA LEU A 193 -1.13 -6.13 11.88
C LEU A 193 -0.09 -7.11 12.46
N LEU A 194 0.95 -7.44 11.71
CA LEU A 194 1.91 -8.50 12.04
C LEU A 194 3.28 -7.89 12.33
N GLY A 195 4.02 -8.43 13.30
CA GLY A 195 5.36 -7.95 13.64
C GLY A 195 5.41 -6.55 14.24
N GLY A 196 6.56 -5.88 14.09
CA GLY A 196 6.80 -4.51 14.56
C GLY A 196 6.36 -3.43 13.57
N ASN A 197 5.33 -3.70 12.77
CA ASN A 197 4.87 -2.80 11.72
C ASN A 197 3.91 -1.74 12.27
N TRP A 198 3.96 -0.54 11.68
CA TRP A 198 3.11 0.58 12.10
C TRP A 198 1.73 0.53 11.46
N PHE A 199 0.72 0.81 12.28
CA PHE A 199 -0.66 0.89 11.82
C PHE A 199 -0.88 2.19 11.05
N SER A 200 -1.62 2.09 9.93
CA SER A 200 -2.23 3.25 9.29
C SER A 200 -3.58 3.56 9.94
N GLY A 201 -4.12 4.76 9.73
CA GLY A 201 -5.46 5.11 10.23
C GLY A 201 -6.53 4.08 9.81
N THR A 202 -6.43 3.59 8.57
CA THR A 202 -7.26 2.50 8.04
C THR A 202 -7.17 1.20 8.87
N ILE A 203 -5.98 0.81 9.33
CA ILE A 203 -5.82 -0.39 10.17
C ILE A 203 -6.35 -0.15 11.59
N VAL A 204 -6.19 1.08 12.11
CA VAL A 204 -6.79 1.48 13.39
C VAL A 204 -8.32 1.42 13.32
N ASP A 205 -8.94 1.94 12.25
CA ASP A 205 -10.39 1.88 12.04
C ASP A 205 -10.91 0.44 11.88
N ASN A 206 -10.14 -0.44 11.23
CA ASN A 206 -10.47 -1.87 11.18
C ASN A 206 -10.47 -2.49 12.58
N THR A 207 -9.50 -2.12 13.42
CA THR A 207 -9.40 -2.60 14.80
C THR A 207 -10.59 -2.10 15.63
N LEU A 208 -10.95 -0.82 15.47
CA LEU A 208 -12.13 -0.21 16.09
C LEU A 208 -13.44 -0.86 15.61
N THR A 209 -13.51 -1.26 14.35
CA THR A 209 -14.67 -2.00 13.81
C THR A 209 -14.81 -3.38 14.43
N VAL A 210 -13.70 -4.11 14.61
CA VAL A 210 -13.72 -5.40 15.32
C VAL A 210 -14.11 -5.21 16.78
N LEU A 211 -13.57 -4.18 17.46
CA LEU A 211 -13.92 -3.86 18.84
C LEU A 211 -15.42 -3.56 18.99
N ARG A 212 -15.96 -2.70 18.12
CA ARG A 212 -17.39 -2.38 18.04
C ARG A 212 -18.23 -3.66 17.91
N ALA A 213 -17.91 -4.51 16.94
CA ALA A 213 -18.65 -5.75 16.72
C ALA A 213 -18.57 -6.69 17.94
N SER A 214 -17.43 -6.74 18.63
CA SER A 214 -17.26 -7.55 19.85
C SER A 214 -18.11 -7.03 21.01
N ILE A 215 -18.15 -5.70 21.20
CA ILE A 215 -18.93 -5.03 22.25
C ILE A 215 -20.44 -5.14 21.98
N GLU A 216 -20.86 -5.07 20.73
CA GLU A 216 -22.27 -5.23 20.36
C GLU A 216 -22.79 -6.65 20.64
N GLN A 217 -21.90 -7.65 20.64
CA GLN A 217 -22.25 -9.04 20.95
C GLN A 217 -22.42 -9.31 22.46
N THR A 218 -21.91 -8.45 23.34
CA THR A 218 -21.88 -8.67 24.80
C THR A 218 -23.06 -8.04 25.56
N GLY A 219 -24.15 -7.68 24.85
CA GLY A 219 -25.44 -7.31 25.44
C GLY A 219 -25.44 -5.95 26.13
N GLU A 220 -25.12 -5.90 27.43
CA GLU A 220 -25.13 -4.65 28.21
C GLU A 220 -24.00 -3.72 27.81
N GLU A 221 -22.82 -4.25 27.44
CA GLU A 221 -21.70 -3.45 26.97
C GLU A 221 -22.05 -2.71 25.66
N GLY A 222 -22.80 -3.34 24.76
CA GLY A 222 -23.29 -2.71 23.52
C GLY A 222 -24.20 -1.51 23.74
N LYS A 223 -24.85 -1.40 24.90
CA LYS A 223 -25.64 -0.22 25.28
C LYS A 223 -24.77 0.86 25.91
N LYS A 224 -23.72 0.47 26.64
CA LYS A 224 -22.83 1.36 27.40
C LYS A 224 -21.76 2.02 26.53
N PHE A 225 -21.12 1.27 25.64
CA PHE A 225 -19.96 1.75 24.90
C PHE A 225 -20.32 2.22 23.49
N LEU A 226 -19.69 3.33 23.09
CA LEU A 226 -19.80 3.91 21.75
C LEU A 226 -18.42 3.92 21.11
N VAL A 227 -18.18 3.04 20.14
CA VAL A 227 -16.91 2.99 19.42
C VAL A 227 -16.97 3.85 18.14
N LYS A 228 -15.99 4.73 17.94
CA LYS A 228 -15.94 5.65 16.78
C LYS A 228 -14.57 5.63 16.08
N SER A 229 -14.57 5.86 14.77
CA SER A 229 -13.38 5.92 13.92
C SER A 229 -12.44 7.05 14.32
N VAL A 230 -11.20 6.97 13.83
CA VAL A 230 -10.14 7.95 14.12
C VAL A 230 -10.47 9.36 13.61
N ASP A 231 -11.31 9.45 12.58
CA ASP A 231 -11.77 10.71 11.98
C ASP A 231 -12.58 11.59 12.94
N LEU A 232 -13.16 11.02 14.00
CA LEU A 232 -13.94 11.75 15.00
C LEU A 232 -13.13 12.91 15.60
N SER A 233 -11.85 12.67 15.90
CA SER A 233 -10.98 13.66 16.54
C SER A 233 -10.77 14.90 15.67
N GLY A 234 -10.51 14.71 14.38
CA GLY A 234 -10.40 15.80 13.41
C GLY A 234 -11.69 16.61 13.29
N LYS A 235 -12.84 15.92 13.31
CA LYS A 235 -14.16 16.58 13.25
C LYS A 235 -14.50 17.35 14.53
N ILE A 236 -14.09 16.88 15.71
CA ILE A 236 -14.23 17.64 16.96
C ILE A 236 -13.40 18.94 16.90
N ILE A 237 -12.16 18.87 16.41
CA ILE A 237 -11.30 20.05 16.28
C ILE A 237 -11.90 21.05 15.29
N GLU A 238 -12.37 20.58 14.13
CA GLU A 238 -13.03 21.40 13.12
C GLU A 238 -14.28 22.10 13.69
N ALA A 239 -15.13 21.36 14.41
CA ALA A 239 -16.30 21.92 15.08
C ALA A 239 -15.93 22.96 16.15
N ALA A 240 -14.84 22.75 16.89
CA ALA A 240 -14.38 23.68 17.92
C ALA A 240 -13.82 24.99 17.33
N MET A 241 -13.39 24.99 16.07
CA MET A 241 -12.92 26.18 15.36
C MET A 241 -14.07 27.07 14.86
N ASP A 242 -15.28 26.53 14.66
CA ASP A 242 -16.47 27.27 14.24
C ASP A 242 -17.73 26.79 14.99
N ILE A 243 -17.88 27.31 16.22
CA ILE A 243 -18.97 26.94 17.12
C ILE A 243 -20.34 27.37 16.56
N GLU A 244 -20.40 28.47 15.80
CA GLU A 244 -21.66 28.95 15.21
C GLU A 244 -22.15 27.98 14.14
N GLN A 245 -21.25 27.52 13.25
CA GLN A 245 -21.57 26.51 12.25
C GLN A 245 -21.91 25.17 12.92
N TYR A 246 -21.12 24.75 13.92
CA TYR A 246 -21.39 23.53 14.69
C TYR A 246 -22.78 23.51 15.32
N ASN A 247 -23.30 24.64 15.81
CA ASN A 247 -24.62 24.69 16.43
C ASN A 247 -25.77 24.78 15.42
N SER A 248 -25.54 25.42 14.26
CA SER A 248 -26.61 25.78 13.33
C SER A 248 -26.75 24.83 12.12
N HIS A 249 -25.65 24.23 11.66
CA HIS A 249 -25.66 23.44 10.42
C HIS A 249 -26.04 21.97 10.67
N SER A 250 -26.78 21.39 9.72
CA SER A 250 -27.25 20.00 9.79
C SER A 250 -26.14 18.97 9.62
N GLU A 251 -25.03 19.33 8.96
CA GLU A 251 -23.87 18.45 8.77
C GLU A 251 -23.20 18.03 10.08
N TRP A 252 -23.37 18.81 11.15
CA TRP A 252 -22.84 18.55 12.48
C TRP A 252 -23.80 17.77 13.40
N HIS A 253 -24.99 17.42 12.90
CA HIS A 253 -26.02 16.73 13.70
C HIS A 253 -25.50 15.42 14.30
N TRP A 254 -24.81 14.61 13.50
CA TRP A 254 -24.25 13.33 13.95
C TRP A 254 -23.22 13.50 15.09
N LEU A 255 -22.47 14.60 15.11
CA LEU A 255 -21.49 14.88 16.17
C LEU A 255 -22.21 15.33 17.46
N ARG A 256 -23.27 16.14 17.33
CA ARG A 256 -24.14 16.51 18.45
C ARG A 256 -24.83 15.29 19.07
N GLU A 257 -25.32 14.35 18.26
CA GLU A 257 -25.89 13.09 18.73
C GLU A 257 -24.87 12.24 19.53
N ILE A 258 -23.60 12.25 19.12
CA ILE A 258 -22.54 11.59 19.90
C ILE A 258 -22.40 12.28 21.26
N GLY A 259 -22.37 13.61 21.29
CA GLY A 259 -22.32 14.39 22.53
C GLY A 259 -23.50 14.10 23.46
N GLU A 260 -24.72 14.04 22.93
CA GLU A 260 -25.92 13.68 23.70
C GLU A 260 -25.81 12.26 24.29
N GLN A 261 -25.42 11.28 23.49
CA GLN A 261 -25.23 9.91 23.95
C GLN A 261 -24.20 9.80 25.06
N VAL A 262 -23.08 10.50 24.95
CA VAL A 262 -22.04 10.48 25.99
C VAL A 262 -22.54 11.21 27.23
N PHE A 263 -22.83 12.51 27.14
CA PHE A 263 -23.01 13.36 28.32
C PHE A 263 -24.41 13.35 28.93
N GLN A 264 -25.45 12.97 28.17
CA GLN A 264 -26.82 12.90 28.69
C GLN A 264 -27.25 11.46 28.99
N GLN A 265 -26.79 10.50 28.20
CA GLN A 265 -27.15 9.08 28.37
C GLN A 265 -26.08 8.28 29.13
N GLY A 266 -24.98 8.93 29.54
CA GLY A 266 -23.93 8.29 30.34
C GLY A 266 -23.15 7.21 29.60
N LYS A 267 -23.07 7.29 28.26
CA LYS A 267 -22.28 6.32 27.49
C LYS A 267 -20.78 6.61 27.59
N VAL A 268 -19.98 5.58 27.35
CA VAL A 268 -18.52 5.68 27.27
C VAL A 268 -18.09 5.70 25.80
N LEU A 269 -17.51 6.81 25.35
CA LEU A 269 -16.93 6.92 24.01
C LEU A 269 -15.53 6.29 23.99
N LEU A 270 -15.31 5.39 23.04
CA LEU A 270 -14.03 4.75 22.75
C LEU A 270 -13.59 5.13 21.34
N THR A 271 -12.40 5.71 21.22
CA THR A 271 -11.78 6.01 19.92
C THR A 271 -10.26 6.03 20.04
N VAL A 272 -9.58 6.31 18.93
CA VAL A 272 -8.14 6.50 18.86
C VAL A 272 -7.86 7.81 18.15
N VAL A 273 -6.96 8.62 18.72
CA VAL A 273 -6.57 9.93 18.16
C VAL A 273 -5.22 9.82 17.45
N HIS A 274 -5.09 10.52 16.32
CA HIS A 274 -3.81 10.69 15.63
C HIS A 274 -3.09 11.91 16.19
N LEU A 275 -1.94 11.68 16.84
CA LEU A 275 -1.12 12.72 17.46
C LEU A 275 -0.06 13.29 16.49
N GLY A 276 -0.15 12.95 15.21
CA GLY A 276 0.81 13.34 14.17
C GLY A 276 2.00 12.37 14.07
N LYS A 277 3.00 12.78 13.29
CA LYS A 277 4.20 11.99 13.06
C LYS A 277 5.29 12.33 14.08
N LEU A 278 5.74 11.33 14.84
CA LEU A 278 6.87 11.46 15.76
C LEU A 278 8.19 11.15 15.05
N PRO A 279 9.29 11.86 15.36
CA PRO A 279 10.60 11.53 14.83
C PRO A 279 11.00 10.10 15.21
N ALA A 280 11.51 9.33 14.24
CA ALA A 280 12.02 8.00 14.49
C ALA A 280 13.29 7.73 13.67
N GLN A 281 14.20 6.96 14.24
CA GLN A 281 15.46 6.64 13.60
C GLN A 281 15.22 5.88 12.29
N GLY A 282 15.71 6.43 11.18
CA GLY A 282 15.61 5.82 9.85
C GLY A 282 14.36 6.22 9.04
N GLU A 283 13.42 6.97 9.63
CA GLU A 283 12.19 7.41 8.94
C GLU A 283 12.22 8.92 8.71
N ALA A 284 12.43 9.34 7.46
CA ALA A 284 12.59 10.76 7.11
C ALA A 284 11.33 11.61 7.40
N GLU A 285 10.15 11.00 7.35
CA GLU A 285 8.87 11.67 7.59
C GLU A 285 8.35 11.53 9.03
N GLY A 286 9.02 10.74 9.87
CA GLY A 286 8.47 10.32 11.17
C GLY A 286 7.40 9.23 11.07
N ILE A 287 6.87 8.83 12.21
CA ILE A 287 5.95 7.69 12.38
C ILE A 287 4.63 8.17 12.96
N ASP A 288 3.51 7.75 12.35
CA ASP A 288 2.17 8.04 12.85
C ASP A 288 2.01 7.56 14.30
N HIS A 289 1.69 8.48 15.20
CA HIS A 289 1.48 8.19 16.61
C HIS A 289 -0.01 8.18 16.94
N TRP A 290 -0.46 7.06 17.51
CA TRP A 290 -1.85 6.81 17.84
C TRP A 290 -1.99 6.68 19.35
N ALA A 291 -2.99 7.34 19.93
CA ALA A 291 -3.30 7.22 21.35
C ALA A 291 -4.78 6.87 21.56
N PRO A 292 -5.10 5.91 22.44
CA PRO A 292 -6.49 5.65 22.79
C PRO A 292 -7.09 6.85 23.53
N LEU A 293 -8.34 7.18 23.20
CA LEU A 293 -9.13 8.19 23.90
C LEU A 293 -10.41 7.54 24.42
N VAL A 294 -10.63 7.70 25.71
CA VAL A 294 -11.83 7.26 26.42
C VAL A 294 -12.49 8.47 27.05
N VAL A 295 -13.77 8.68 26.79
CA VAL A 295 -14.58 9.71 27.45
C VAL A 295 -15.72 9.01 28.17
N ASP A 296 -15.67 9.05 29.50
CA ASP A 296 -16.74 8.54 30.35
C ASP A 296 -17.76 9.65 30.57
N GLY A 297 -19.00 9.41 30.13
CA GLY A 297 -20.11 10.33 30.29
C GLY A 297 -20.82 10.24 31.63
N GLU A 298 -20.50 9.24 32.47
CA GLU A 298 -21.07 9.16 33.82
C GLU A 298 -20.61 10.39 34.63
N PRO A 299 -21.55 11.13 35.27
CA PRO A 299 -21.18 12.26 36.10
C PRO A 299 -20.30 11.76 37.24
N VAL A 300 -19.12 12.36 37.40
CA VAL A 300 -18.25 12.09 38.54
C VAL A 300 -19.06 12.37 39.79
N SER A 301 -19.49 11.32 40.49
CA SER A 301 -20.20 11.45 41.75
C SER A 301 -19.30 12.22 42.70
N THR A 302 -19.63 13.50 42.95
CA THR A 302 -18.90 14.38 43.88
C THR A 302 -19.12 13.98 45.34
N ALA A 303 -19.45 12.73 45.63
CA ALA A 303 -19.78 12.24 46.97
C ALA A 303 -18.56 12.00 47.88
N LEU A 304 -17.34 12.30 47.45
CA LEU A 304 -16.12 12.17 48.26
C LEU A 304 -15.12 13.29 47.97
N TRP A 305 -15.44 14.52 48.41
CA TRP A 305 -14.47 15.54 48.82
C TRP A 305 -15.07 16.37 49.95
#